data_AF-A0AAI9V739-F1
#
_entry.id   AF-A0AAI9V739-F1
#
_cell.length_a   1.000
_cell.length_b   1.000
_cell.length_c   1.000
_cell.angle_alpha   90.00
_cell.angle_beta   90.00
_cell.angle_gamma   90.00
#
_symmetry.space_group_name_H-M   'P 1'
#
loop_
_entity.id
_entity.type
_entity.pdbx_description
1 polymer ?
#
loop_
_entity_poly.entity_id
_entity_poly.type
_entity_poly.pdbx_seq_one_letter_code
_entity_poly.pdbx_strand_id
1 'polypeptide(L)'
;MGVAIFTTGPYIEMTISSKTIMTPRVENGIVTWRVPLGAGAVPHVALDDCEYYARWLFDHPERSDGMDLEVSIDHIHYEDLAKAFEKVTGKPAQYIDTPMDVYFDNFPISSQPAGYNADPTDPATMSVRENFSGFWTMWTNSGGNKGVIQRDYALLDEIHPERIKTAEEFFRRERPLISPYVALAIY
;
A
#
# COMPACT_ATOMS: atom_id res chain seq x y z
N MET A 1 -10.14 6.66 -31.37
CA MET A 1 -9.36 5.67 -30.61
C MET A 1 -9.05 6.34 -29.30
N GLY A 2 -9.66 5.87 -28.21
CA GLY A 2 -9.53 6.49 -26.90
C GLY A 2 -8.38 5.91 -26.09
N VAL A 3 -7.93 6.66 -25.08
CA VAL A 3 -6.88 6.23 -24.15
C VAL A 3 -7.33 6.53 -22.73
N ALA A 4 -7.24 5.54 -21.86
CA ALA A 4 -7.44 5.71 -20.42
C ALA A 4 -6.22 5.18 -19.66
N ILE A 5 -5.93 5.77 -18.51
CA ILE A 5 -4.88 5.35 -17.59
C ILE A 5 -5.55 4.71 -16.38
N PHE A 6 -5.02 3.57 -15.96
CA PHE A 6 -5.40 2.90 -14.72
C PHE A 6 -4.26 3.06 -13.71
N THR A 7 -4.47 3.90 -12.71
CA THR A 7 -3.44 4.25 -11.72
C THR A 7 -3.74 3.59 -10.38
N THR A 8 -2.81 2.77 -9.91
CA THR A 8 -2.88 2.15 -8.58
C THR A 8 -1.94 2.82 -7.59
N GLY A 9 -2.27 2.72 -6.31
CA GLY A 9 -1.32 2.89 -5.20
C GLY A 9 -0.68 1.57 -4.78
N PRO A 10 0.02 1.55 -3.63
CA PRO A 10 0.57 0.33 -3.05
C PRO A 10 -0.54 -0.67 -2.69
N TYR A 11 -0.35 -1.94 -3.01
CA TYR A 11 -1.37 -2.95 -2.69
C TYR A 11 -1.46 -3.14 -1.16
N ILE A 12 -2.66 -3.19 -0.58
CA ILE A 12 -2.81 -3.41 0.86
C ILE A 12 -2.26 -4.79 1.28
N GLU A 13 -2.25 -5.75 0.36
CA GLU A 13 -1.63 -7.06 0.50
C GLU A 13 -0.13 -6.95 0.84
N MET A 14 0.55 -5.88 0.42
CA MET A 14 1.95 -5.64 0.77
C MET A 14 2.14 -5.47 2.28
N THR A 15 1.11 -5.05 3.03
CA THR A 15 1.15 -4.86 4.49
C THR A 15 1.14 -6.16 5.28
N ILE A 16 0.91 -7.30 4.63
CA ILE A 16 0.94 -8.64 5.25
C ILE A 16 1.79 -9.65 4.46
N SER A 17 2.26 -9.27 3.27
CA SER A 17 3.15 -10.08 2.45
C SER A 17 4.60 -9.96 2.90
N SER A 18 5.37 -11.03 2.73
CA SER A 18 6.81 -11.02 2.97
C SER A 18 7.55 -10.21 1.91
N LYS A 19 8.74 -9.68 2.25
CA LYS A 19 9.69 -9.06 1.32
C LYS A 19 9.18 -7.80 0.61
N THR A 20 8.21 -7.12 1.20
CA THR A 20 7.80 -5.78 0.75
C THR A 20 8.45 -4.74 1.63
N ILE A 21 8.43 -3.48 1.18
CA ILE A 21 8.82 -2.33 2.01
C ILE A 21 7.84 -2.03 3.14
N MET A 22 6.73 -2.76 3.24
CA MET A 22 5.68 -2.56 4.25
C MET A 22 5.48 -3.80 5.13
N THR A 23 6.33 -4.82 4.98
CA THR A 23 6.21 -6.08 5.73
C THR A 23 6.38 -5.82 7.24
N PRO A 24 5.39 -6.16 8.08
CA PRO A 24 5.51 -6.06 9.52
C PRO A 24 6.45 -7.13 10.08
N ARG A 25 6.96 -6.90 11.30
CA ARG A 25 7.73 -7.89 12.09
C ARG A 25 6.99 -8.22 13.38
N VAL A 26 7.15 -9.44 13.90
CA VAL A 26 6.65 -9.78 15.24
C VAL A 26 7.75 -9.44 16.23
N GLU A 27 7.47 -8.48 17.09
CA GLU A 27 8.39 -8.01 18.11
C GLU A 27 7.76 -8.27 19.48
N ASN A 28 8.36 -9.17 20.26
CA ASN A 28 7.84 -9.56 21.58
C ASN A 28 6.35 -10.00 21.54
N GLY A 29 5.94 -10.68 20.45
CA GLY A 29 4.56 -11.13 20.26
C GLY A 29 3.59 -10.08 19.69
N ILE A 30 4.07 -8.88 19.34
CA ILE A 30 3.27 -7.79 18.76
C ILE A 30 3.59 -7.65 17.27
N VAL A 31 2.57 -7.69 16.40
CA VAL A 31 2.74 -7.41 14.97
C VAL A 31 3.00 -5.93 14.80
N THR A 32 4.21 -5.58 14.36
CA THR A 32 4.70 -4.21 14.36
C THR A 32 5.03 -3.77 12.93
N TRP A 33 4.32 -2.75 12.44
CA TRP A 33 4.72 -2.01 11.25
C TRP A 33 5.66 -0.87 11.66
N ARG A 34 6.95 -0.98 11.29
CA ARG A 34 7.95 0.07 11.47
C ARG A 34 8.23 0.74 10.13
N VAL A 35 7.56 1.84 9.84
CA VAL A 35 7.71 2.55 8.57
C VAL A 35 7.75 4.07 8.78
N PRO A 36 8.45 4.83 7.91
CA PRO A 36 8.63 6.27 8.03
C PRO A 36 7.43 7.04 7.43
N LEU A 37 6.23 6.82 7.99
CA LEU A 37 4.99 7.41 7.47
C LEU A 37 4.54 8.66 8.24
N GLY A 38 4.97 8.84 9.49
CA GLY A 38 4.46 9.89 10.37
C GLY A 38 2.93 9.87 10.48
N ALA A 39 2.33 11.05 10.40
CA ALA A 39 0.87 11.22 10.33
C ALA A 39 0.31 11.09 8.90
N GLY A 40 1.13 10.67 7.92
CA GLY A 40 0.70 10.41 6.55
C GLY A 40 -0.23 9.21 6.44
N ALA A 41 -0.66 8.94 5.21
CA ALA A 41 -1.55 7.82 4.92
C ALA A 41 -1.29 7.29 3.52
N VAL A 42 -1.27 5.97 3.35
CA VAL A 42 -1.06 5.34 2.05
C VAL A 42 -2.42 5.12 1.37
N PRO A 43 -2.65 5.61 0.14
CA PRO A 43 -3.86 5.28 -0.64
C PRO A 43 -3.76 3.84 -1.16
N HIS A 44 -3.93 2.88 -0.26
CA HIS A 44 -3.78 1.48 -0.61
C HIS A 44 -4.84 1.05 -1.62
N VAL A 45 -4.52 0.05 -2.44
CA VAL A 45 -5.44 -0.60 -3.37
C VAL A 45 -5.57 -2.07 -2.98
N ALA A 46 -6.76 -2.64 -3.08
CA ALA A 46 -6.92 -4.08 -2.98
C ALA A 46 -6.87 -4.69 -4.39
N LEU A 47 -6.06 -5.73 -4.56
CA LEU A 47 -5.91 -6.39 -5.86
C LEU A 47 -7.22 -6.98 -6.36
N ASP A 48 -8.05 -7.49 -5.44
CA ASP A 48 -9.38 -8.05 -5.74
C ASP A 48 -10.33 -7.01 -6.35
N ASP A 49 -10.18 -5.73 -6.03
CA ASP A 49 -11.07 -4.68 -6.56
C ASP A 49 -10.58 -4.15 -7.94
N CYS A 50 -9.31 -4.37 -8.31
CA CYS A 50 -8.71 -3.83 -9.54
C CYS A 50 -9.47 -4.27 -10.80
N GLU A 51 -9.97 -5.51 -10.85
CA GLU A 51 -10.65 -6.03 -12.03
C GLU A 51 -11.92 -5.24 -12.37
N TYR A 52 -12.65 -4.77 -11.36
CA TYR A 52 -13.90 -4.03 -11.53
C TYR A 52 -13.64 -2.68 -12.20
N TYR A 53 -12.62 -1.96 -11.75
CA TYR A 53 -12.22 -0.67 -12.31
C TYR A 53 -11.61 -0.79 -13.69
N ALA A 54 -10.69 -1.75 -13.88
CA ALA A 54 -10.08 -2.00 -15.18
C ALA A 54 -11.14 -2.36 -16.23
N ARG A 55 -12.08 -3.24 -15.87
CA ARG A 55 -13.22 -3.57 -16.75
C ARG A 55 -14.11 -2.36 -17.01
N TRP A 56 -14.42 -1.56 -16.00
CA TRP A 56 -15.26 -0.38 -16.15
C TRP A 56 -14.70 0.60 -17.19
N LEU A 57 -13.37 0.79 -17.23
CA LEU A 57 -12.71 1.62 -18.25
C LEU A 57 -12.98 1.13 -19.67
N PHE A 58 -13.01 -0.19 -19.90
CA PHE A 58 -13.34 -0.77 -21.20
C PHE A 58 -14.82 -0.72 -21.54
N ASP A 59 -15.69 -0.93 -20.54
CA ASP A 59 -17.14 -1.00 -20.73
C ASP A 59 -17.78 0.39 -20.93
N HIS A 60 -17.09 1.48 -20.56
CA HIS A 60 -17.61 2.86 -20.62
C HIS A 60 -16.67 3.83 -21.36
N PRO A 61 -16.30 3.56 -22.63
CA PRO A 61 -15.37 4.41 -23.39
C PRO A 61 -15.87 5.85 -23.55
N GLU A 62 -17.19 6.08 -23.50
CA GLU A 62 -17.79 7.42 -23.54
C GLU A 62 -17.54 8.24 -22.27
N ARG A 63 -17.16 7.59 -21.16
CA ARG A 63 -16.81 8.22 -19.88
C ARG A 63 -15.32 8.13 -19.57
N SER A 64 -14.65 7.07 -20.02
CA SER A 64 -13.26 6.76 -19.67
C SER A 64 -12.23 7.34 -20.64
N ASP A 65 -12.61 7.76 -21.85
CA ASP A 65 -11.65 8.34 -22.79
C ASP A 65 -11.01 9.62 -22.22
N GLY A 66 -9.67 9.62 -22.15
CA GLY A 66 -8.86 10.68 -21.54
C GLY A 66 -8.80 10.64 -20.01
N MET A 67 -9.40 9.65 -19.35
CA MET A 67 -9.41 9.54 -17.89
C MET A 67 -8.11 8.93 -17.36
N ASP A 68 -7.62 9.46 -16.23
CA ASP A 68 -6.74 8.75 -15.31
C ASP A 68 -7.57 8.28 -14.11
N LEU A 69 -7.91 6.99 -14.09
CA LEU A 69 -8.70 6.41 -13.02
C LEU A 69 -7.76 5.96 -11.90
N GLU A 70 -7.62 6.83 -10.91
CA GLU A 70 -6.83 6.59 -9.72
C GLU A 70 -7.65 5.84 -8.66
N VAL A 71 -7.29 4.57 -8.42
CA VAL A 71 -8.06 3.70 -7.51
C VAL A 71 -7.40 3.58 -6.14
N SER A 72 -8.23 3.33 -5.11
CA SER A 72 -7.81 3.09 -3.73
C SER A 72 -8.99 2.58 -2.88
N ILE A 73 -8.71 1.81 -1.84
CA ILE A 73 -9.68 1.49 -0.78
C ILE A 73 -9.93 2.70 0.11
N ASP A 74 -8.86 3.33 0.59
CA ASP A 74 -8.84 4.53 1.44
C ASP A 74 -7.39 5.03 1.58
N HIS A 75 -7.22 6.27 2.03
CA HIS A 75 -5.95 6.77 2.55
C HIS A 75 -5.76 6.24 3.97
N ILE A 76 -5.05 5.11 4.11
CA ILE A 76 -4.92 4.42 5.38
C ILE A 76 -3.74 4.97 6.19
N HIS A 77 -4.06 5.51 7.36
CA HIS A 77 -3.10 5.74 8.43
C HIS A 77 -2.68 4.39 9.03
N TYR A 78 -1.38 4.18 9.26
CA TYR A 78 -0.89 2.89 9.74
C TYR A 78 -1.28 2.61 11.19
N GLU A 79 -1.61 3.64 11.98
CA GLU A 79 -2.24 3.45 13.29
C GLU A 79 -3.60 2.76 13.15
N ASP A 80 -4.41 3.15 12.17
CA ASP A 80 -5.72 2.55 11.91
C ASP A 80 -5.59 1.16 11.26
N LEU A 81 -4.57 0.96 10.42
CA LEU A 81 -4.20 -0.36 9.90
C LEU A 81 -3.91 -1.35 11.06
N ALA A 82 -3.07 -0.94 12.01
CA ALA A 82 -2.71 -1.79 13.15
C ALA A 82 -3.94 -2.10 14.04
N LYS A 83 -4.76 -1.09 14.35
CA LYS A 83 -6.02 -1.27 15.10
C LYS A 83 -6.97 -2.23 14.38
N ALA A 84 -7.12 -2.08 13.07
CA ALA A 84 -7.97 -2.95 12.25
C ALA A 84 -7.47 -4.40 12.26
N PHE A 85 -6.16 -4.61 12.11
CA PHE A 85 -5.56 -5.94 12.19
C PHE A 85 -5.81 -6.59 13.55
N GLU A 86 -5.54 -5.87 14.64
CA GLU A 86 -5.75 -6.39 16.00
C GLU A 86 -7.22 -6.74 16.24
N LYS A 87 -8.15 -5.86 15.84
CA LYS A 87 -9.58 -6.09 15.97
C LYS A 87 -10.06 -7.35 15.22
N VAL A 88 -9.53 -7.59 14.02
CA VAL A 88 -9.97 -8.73 13.18
C VAL A 88 -9.32 -10.05 13.61
N THR A 89 -8.05 -10.01 14.02
CA THR A 89 -7.26 -11.21 14.30
C THR A 89 -7.19 -11.57 15.77
N GLY A 90 -7.46 -10.63 16.68
CA GLY A 90 -7.23 -10.76 18.12
C GLY A 90 -5.75 -10.78 18.52
N LYS A 91 -4.83 -10.52 17.59
CA LYS A 91 -3.38 -10.48 17.85
C LYS A 91 -2.95 -9.04 18.09
N PRO A 92 -2.18 -8.74 19.16
CA PRO A 92 -1.69 -7.40 19.41
C PRO A 92 -0.93 -6.84 18.21
N ALA A 93 -1.22 -5.61 17.84
CA ALA A 93 -0.56 -4.98 16.71
C ALA A 93 -0.35 -3.49 16.91
N GLN A 94 0.70 -2.95 16.31
CA GLN A 94 1.06 -1.54 16.45
C GLN A 94 1.75 -0.98 15.21
N TYR A 95 1.63 0.32 15.06
CA TYR A 95 2.44 1.12 14.14
C TYR A 95 3.46 1.90 14.95
N ILE A 96 4.72 1.89 14.49
CA ILE A 96 5.77 2.74 15.03
C ILE A 96 6.34 3.58 13.90
N ASP A 97 6.11 4.88 14.00
CA ASP A 97 6.78 5.84 13.14
C ASP A 97 8.29 5.77 13.38
N THR A 98 9.02 5.42 12.35
CA THR A 98 10.47 5.18 12.41
C THR A 98 11.14 6.19 11.50
N PRO A 99 12.15 6.95 11.97
CA PRO A 99 12.90 7.86 11.10
C PRO A 99 13.41 7.15 9.84
N MET A 100 13.34 7.83 8.70
CA MET A 100 13.65 7.26 7.37
C MET A 100 15.04 6.61 7.31
N ASP A 101 16.04 7.26 7.91
CA ASP A 101 17.40 6.77 8.01
C ASP A 101 17.46 5.47 8.82
N VAL A 102 16.84 5.44 10.00
CA VAL A 102 16.76 4.26 10.87
C VAL A 102 16.01 3.11 10.17
N TYR A 103 14.92 3.41 9.46
CA TYR A 103 14.18 2.41 8.70
C TYR A 103 15.08 1.72 7.66
N PHE A 104 15.79 2.50 6.85
CA PHE A 104 16.66 1.93 5.81
C PHE A 104 17.95 1.32 6.36
N ASP A 105 18.49 1.78 7.49
CA ASP A 105 19.62 1.13 8.17
C ASP A 105 19.27 -0.29 8.62
N ASN A 106 17.98 -0.57 8.85
CA ASN A 106 17.45 -1.86 9.26
C ASN A 106 16.79 -2.65 8.11
N PHE A 107 16.93 -2.17 6.86
CA PHE A 107 16.41 -2.81 5.66
C PHE A 107 17.56 -3.48 4.88
N PRO A 108 17.68 -4.83 4.89
CA PRO A 108 18.90 -5.53 4.46
C PRO A 108 19.40 -5.25 3.04
N ILE A 109 18.52 -4.78 2.15
CA ILE A 109 18.84 -4.51 0.75
C ILE A 109 18.84 -3.01 0.42
N SER A 110 18.88 -2.13 1.44
CA SER A 110 18.76 -0.67 1.25
C SER A 110 19.74 -0.09 0.24
N SER A 111 20.95 -0.64 0.16
CA SER A 111 22.02 -0.16 -0.73
C SER A 111 22.10 -0.92 -2.05
N GLN A 112 21.24 -1.92 -2.27
CA GLN A 112 21.17 -2.64 -3.53
C GLN A 112 20.34 -1.83 -4.55
N PRO A 113 20.51 -2.05 -5.86
CA PRO A 113 19.65 -1.43 -6.86
C PRO A 113 18.17 -1.72 -6.61
N ALA A 114 17.31 -0.72 -6.78
CA ALA A 114 15.86 -0.88 -6.60
C ALA A 114 15.24 -1.81 -7.67
N GLY A 115 15.78 -1.79 -8.89
CA GLY A 115 15.42 -2.72 -9.94
C GLY A 115 16.30 -3.95 -9.91
N TYR A 116 15.71 -5.14 -9.87
CA TYR A 116 16.46 -6.41 -9.79
C TYR A 116 17.39 -6.67 -10.99
N ASN A 117 17.09 -6.06 -12.14
CA ASN A 117 17.89 -6.13 -13.38
C ASN A 117 18.68 -4.84 -13.65
N ALA A 118 18.69 -3.87 -12.74
CA ALA A 118 19.38 -2.60 -12.96
C ALA A 118 20.90 -2.80 -12.94
N ASP A 119 21.60 -2.18 -13.88
CA ASP A 119 23.06 -2.15 -13.89
C ASP A 119 23.54 -1.23 -12.76
N PRO A 120 24.29 -1.73 -11.75
CA PRO A 120 24.79 -0.90 -10.65
C PRO A 120 25.74 0.21 -11.10
N THR A 121 26.28 0.14 -12.32
CA THR A 121 27.20 1.13 -12.88
C THR A 121 26.53 2.21 -13.72
N ASP A 122 25.23 2.05 -14.03
CA ASP A 122 24.46 3.09 -14.72
C ASP A 122 24.26 4.29 -13.77
N PRO A 123 24.63 5.52 -14.16
CA PRO A 123 24.43 6.72 -13.35
C PRO A 123 22.97 7.01 -12.95
N ALA A 124 22.00 6.44 -13.68
CA ALA A 124 20.57 6.58 -13.38
C ALA A 124 20.05 5.51 -12.40
N THR A 125 20.85 4.50 -12.06
CA THR A 125 20.44 3.45 -11.12
C THR A 125 20.30 4.00 -9.71
N MET A 126 19.08 3.94 -9.19
CA MET A 126 18.80 4.26 -7.79
C MET A 126 18.91 3.01 -6.92
N SER A 127 19.49 3.17 -5.74
CA SER A 127 19.36 2.20 -4.66
C SER A 127 17.92 2.08 -4.15
N VAL A 128 17.61 0.98 -3.46
CA VAL A 128 16.35 0.80 -2.74
C VAL A 128 16.10 1.98 -1.79
N ARG A 129 17.11 2.43 -1.05
CA ARG A 129 17.00 3.59 -0.17
C ARG A 129 16.58 4.84 -0.94
N GLU A 130 17.26 5.19 -2.02
CA GLU A 130 16.96 6.41 -2.77
C GLU A 130 15.56 6.36 -3.38
N ASN A 131 15.19 5.25 -4.02
CA ASN A 131 13.89 5.10 -4.65
C ASN A 131 12.75 5.14 -3.62
N PHE A 132 12.86 4.34 -2.56
CA PHE A 132 11.81 4.26 -1.56
C PHE A 132 11.81 5.42 -0.57
N SER A 133 12.87 6.24 -0.49
CA SER A 133 12.80 7.52 0.23
C SER A 133 11.82 8.47 -0.45
N GLY A 134 11.85 8.56 -1.78
CA GLY A 134 10.87 9.32 -2.55
C GLY A 134 9.45 8.77 -2.37
N PHE A 135 9.32 7.44 -2.46
CA PHE A 135 8.06 6.74 -2.22
C PHE A 135 7.45 7.08 -0.85
N TRP A 136 8.21 6.95 0.24
CA TRP A 136 7.70 7.22 1.58
C TRP A 136 7.43 8.70 1.80
N THR A 137 8.29 9.58 1.29
CA THR A 137 8.07 11.04 1.36
C THR A 137 6.73 11.45 0.74
N MET A 138 6.36 10.86 -0.39
CA MET A 138 5.06 11.10 -1.01
C MET A 138 3.91 10.69 -0.08
N TRP A 139 3.97 9.51 0.53
CA TRP A 139 2.89 9.01 1.38
C TRP A 139 2.80 9.69 2.76
N THR A 140 3.92 10.19 3.28
CA THR A 140 3.91 11.08 4.46
C THR A 140 3.04 12.32 4.22
N ASN A 141 2.86 12.74 2.96
CA ASN A 141 2.15 13.95 2.57
C ASN A 141 0.79 13.72 1.89
N SER A 142 0.27 12.49 1.86
CA SER A 142 -1.05 12.17 1.26
C SER A 142 -2.20 12.00 2.27
N GLY A 143 -1.95 12.23 3.56
CA GLY A 143 -2.95 12.07 4.62
C GLY A 143 -4.28 12.80 4.34
N GLY A 144 -5.39 12.09 4.50
CA GLY A 144 -6.74 12.66 4.45
C GLY A 144 -7.24 13.06 3.06
N ASN A 145 -6.73 12.44 1.99
CA ASN A 145 -7.14 12.70 0.60
C ASN A 145 -6.89 14.17 0.17
N LYS A 146 -5.77 14.73 0.61
CA LYS A 146 -5.38 16.14 0.38
C LYS A 146 -3.99 16.19 -0.26
N GLY A 147 -3.70 17.33 -0.89
CA GLY A 147 -2.40 17.56 -1.51
C GLY A 147 -2.34 16.98 -2.92
N VAL A 148 -1.17 16.46 -3.30
CA VAL A 148 -0.91 15.99 -4.68
C VAL A 148 -1.57 14.64 -4.96
N ILE A 149 -1.79 13.84 -3.92
CA ILE A 149 -2.38 12.50 -4.05
C ILE A 149 -3.81 12.59 -3.56
N GLN A 150 -4.75 12.48 -4.49
CA GLN A 150 -6.18 12.49 -4.19
C GLN A 150 -6.89 11.37 -4.94
N ARG A 151 -8.04 10.94 -4.44
CA ARG A 151 -8.85 9.87 -5.00
C ARG A 151 -10.31 10.31 -5.00
N ASP A 152 -10.99 10.06 -6.11
CA ASP A 152 -12.43 10.28 -6.22
C ASP A 152 -13.19 9.06 -5.67
N TYR A 153 -13.26 8.97 -4.34
CA TYR A 153 -13.95 7.85 -3.69
C TYR A 153 -15.44 7.77 -4.03
N ALA A 154 -16.08 8.88 -4.42
CA ALA A 154 -17.47 8.87 -4.86
C ALA A 154 -17.60 8.16 -6.21
N LEU A 155 -16.70 8.44 -7.15
CA LEU A 155 -16.62 7.70 -8.40
C LEU A 155 -16.27 6.23 -8.18
N LEU A 156 -15.33 5.91 -7.28
CA LEU A 156 -14.98 4.52 -6.98
C LEU A 156 -16.17 3.75 -6.37
N ASP A 157 -16.93 4.38 -5.48
CA ASP A 157 -18.19 3.84 -4.93
C ASP A 157 -19.27 3.68 -6.00
N GLU A 158 -19.34 4.56 -6.99
CA GLU A 158 -20.25 4.42 -8.13
C GLU A 158 -19.89 3.21 -9.00
N ILE A 159 -18.60 3.08 -9.33
CA ILE A 159 -18.11 2.02 -10.22
C ILE A 159 -18.21 0.64 -9.55
N HIS A 160 -17.79 0.54 -8.30
CA HIS A 160 -17.80 -0.69 -7.53
C HIS A 160 -18.39 -0.46 -6.13
N PRO A 161 -19.73 -0.53 -5.99
CA PRO A 161 -20.40 -0.26 -4.70
C PRO A 161 -19.97 -1.16 -3.54
N GLU A 162 -19.60 -2.41 -3.87
CA GLU A 162 -19.19 -3.46 -2.92
C GLU A 162 -17.66 -3.56 -2.74
N ARG A 163 -16.91 -2.54 -3.21
CA ARG A 163 -15.47 -2.46 -3.04
C ARG A 163 -15.07 -2.52 -1.57
N ILE A 164 -13.83 -2.88 -1.32
CA ILE A 164 -13.20 -2.72 -0.01
C ILE A 164 -13.00 -1.22 0.24
N LYS A 165 -13.49 -0.75 1.39
CA LYS A 165 -13.43 0.66 1.80
C LYS A 165 -12.56 0.91 3.02
N THR A 166 -12.19 -0.15 3.75
CA THR A 166 -11.40 -0.01 4.98
C THR A 166 -10.36 -1.11 5.13
N ALA A 167 -9.31 -0.84 5.91
CA ALA A 167 -8.35 -1.85 6.34
C ALA A 167 -9.02 -3.02 7.08
N GLU A 168 -10.07 -2.76 7.86
CA GLU A 168 -10.79 -3.80 8.59
C GLU A 168 -11.51 -4.75 7.64
N GLU A 169 -12.19 -4.23 6.62
CA GLU A 169 -12.83 -5.05 5.58
C GLU A 169 -11.81 -5.91 4.84
N PHE A 170 -10.67 -5.33 4.46
CA PHE A 170 -9.56 -6.07 3.86
C PHE A 170 -9.13 -7.24 4.76
N PHE A 171 -8.77 -6.97 6.02
CA PHE A 171 -8.32 -8.02 6.93
C PHE A 171 -9.38 -9.08 7.21
N ARG A 172 -10.68 -8.71 7.21
CA ARG A 172 -11.77 -9.69 7.36
C ARG A 172 -11.83 -10.65 6.17
N ARG A 173 -11.62 -10.15 4.95
CA ARG A 173 -11.54 -10.98 3.73
C ARG A 173 -10.30 -11.88 3.76
N GLU A 174 -9.15 -11.33 4.15
CA GLU A 174 -7.86 -12.05 4.22
C GLU A 174 -7.70 -12.99 5.42
N ARG A 175 -8.58 -12.91 6.42
CA ARG A 175 -8.47 -13.69 7.67
C ARG A 175 -8.17 -15.19 7.46
N PRO A 176 -8.77 -15.91 6.49
CA PRO A 176 -8.45 -17.31 6.24
C PRO A 176 -6.97 -17.54 5.87
N LEU A 177 -6.34 -16.58 5.20
CA LEU A 177 -4.94 -16.61 4.74
C LEU A 177 -3.98 -16.07 5.81
N ILE A 178 -4.42 -15.12 6.63
CA ILE A 178 -3.63 -14.55 7.73
C ILE A 178 -3.29 -15.62 8.79
N SER A 179 -4.16 -16.61 9.05
CA SER A 179 -3.95 -17.57 10.15
C SER A 179 -2.74 -18.51 9.96
N PRO A 180 -2.46 -19.08 8.77
CA PRO A 180 -1.23 -19.85 8.54
C PRO A 180 -0.05 -19.06 7.96
N TYR A 181 -0.27 -17.98 7.18
CA TYR A 181 0.83 -17.29 6.47
C TYR A 181 1.48 -16.14 7.23
N VAL A 182 0.78 -15.48 8.17
CA VAL A 182 1.45 -14.51 9.05
C VAL A 182 2.53 -15.18 9.91
N ALA A 183 2.40 -16.48 10.19
CA ALA A 183 3.44 -17.25 10.86
C ALA A 183 4.68 -17.54 9.98
N LEU A 184 4.59 -17.36 8.66
CA LEU A 184 5.69 -17.61 7.70
C LEU A 184 6.26 -16.33 7.07
N ALA A 185 5.45 -15.26 6.98
CA ALA A 185 5.87 -13.99 6.40
C ALA A 185 6.47 -13.02 7.43
N ILE A 186 6.18 -13.23 8.72
CA ILE A 186 6.59 -12.36 9.82
C ILE A 186 7.77 -12.96 10.65
N TYR A 187 8.13 -14.22 10.40
CA TYR A 187 9.28 -14.91 11.03
C TYR A 187 10.41 -15.17 10.05
#